data_AF-A0A6N9IP48-F1
#
_entry.id   AF-A0A6N9IP48-F1
#
_cell.length_a   1.000
_cell.length_b   1.000
_cell.length_c   1.000
_cell.angle_alpha   90.00
_cell.angle_beta   90.00
_cell.angle_gamma   90.00
#
_symmetry.space_group_name_H-M   'P 1'
#
loop_
_entity.id
_entity.type
_entity.pdbx_description
1 polymer ?
#
loop_
_entity_poly.entity_id
_entity_poly.type
_entity_poly.pdbx_seq_one_letter_code
_entity_poly.pdbx_strand_id
1 'polypeptide(L)'
;MAKLDAHDIIRTIAESKKKTPVKVYVKGDLNSLDVPSNVETYFTDNVGVMFGDWVDVEPILKDSSVESYHLENDGRNTGVAMVDKKKFNARIEPGAIIRDQVEIGDNAVVMMGAVINIGAEIGEGSMIDMGAVLGGRAIVGKNCHIGAGTVLAGVVEPPSAQPVVIEDDVLIGANAVVLEGVRVGKGAVVGAGAVVTKDVEPYTVVMGMPAKKVKDVSQVDDSKTEIVDDLRKL
;
A
#
# COMPACT_ATOMS: atom_id res chain seq x y z
N MET A 1 19.80 -1.96 0.14
CA MET A 1 19.68 -1.47 -1.26
C MET A 1 18.25 -1.68 -1.69
N ALA A 2 17.69 -0.77 -2.48
CA ALA A 2 16.36 -0.94 -3.06
C ALA A 2 16.35 -2.20 -3.95
N LYS A 3 15.32 -3.03 -3.80
CA LYS A 3 15.04 -4.19 -4.64
C LYS A 3 14.30 -3.80 -5.92
N LEU A 4 13.44 -2.77 -5.85
CA LEU A 4 12.62 -2.33 -6.97
C LEU A 4 13.27 -1.15 -7.72
N ASP A 5 13.30 -1.24 -9.04
CA ASP A 5 13.88 -0.22 -9.91
C ASP A 5 12.90 0.95 -10.17
N ALA A 6 13.40 2.17 -10.04
CA ALA A 6 12.58 3.38 -10.18
C ALA A 6 12.10 3.62 -11.63
N HIS A 7 12.91 3.27 -12.64
CA HIS A 7 12.51 3.42 -14.04
C HIS A 7 11.41 2.42 -14.42
N ASP A 8 11.49 1.20 -13.90
CA ASP A 8 10.46 0.18 -14.10
C ASP A 8 9.11 0.56 -13.47
N ILE A 9 9.15 1.14 -12.27
CA ILE A 9 7.95 1.68 -11.60
C ILE A 9 7.31 2.79 -12.44
N ILE A 10 8.11 3.77 -12.89
CA ILE A 10 7.62 4.88 -13.72
C ILE A 10 7.03 4.35 -15.03
N ARG A 11 7.71 3.40 -15.68
CA ARG A 11 7.23 2.78 -16.91
C ARG A 11 5.88 2.09 -16.71
N THR A 12 5.75 1.33 -15.62
CA THR A 12 4.49 0.66 -15.26
C THR A 12 3.34 1.64 -15.11
N ILE A 13 3.57 2.76 -14.41
CA ILE A 13 2.55 3.79 -14.22
C ILE A 13 2.18 4.42 -15.57
N ALA A 14 3.17 4.79 -16.37
CA ALA A 14 3.00 5.46 -17.65
C ALA A 14 2.28 4.60 -18.70
N GLU A 15 2.58 3.30 -18.74
CA GLU A 15 2.03 2.35 -19.70
C GLU A 15 0.70 1.75 -19.25
N SER A 16 0.31 1.94 -17.98
CA SER A 16 -0.95 1.41 -17.46
C SER A 16 -2.18 1.98 -18.17
N LYS A 17 -2.98 1.11 -18.80
CA LYS A 17 -4.28 1.49 -19.37
C LYS A 17 -5.25 1.81 -18.23
N LYS A 18 -5.75 3.04 -18.20
CA LYS A 18 -6.79 3.46 -17.25
C LYS A 18 -8.10 2.73 -17.53
N LYS A 19 -8.73 2.18 -16.49
CA LYS A 19 -10.01 1.47 -16.55
C LYS A 19 -10.95 1.96 -15.46
N THR A 20 -12.25 1.74 -15.65
CA THR A 20 -13.30 1.87 -14.64
C THR A 20 -13.93 0.50 -14.47
N PRO A 21 -13.29 -0.40 -13.70
CA PRO A 21 -13.77 -1.77 -13.57
C PRO A 21 -15.15 -1.79 -12.91
N VAL A 22 -16.04 -2.61 -13.44
CA VAL A 22 -17.37 -2.84 -12.88
C VAL A 22 -17.64 -4.33 -12.75
N LYS A 23 -18.39 -4.68 -11.71
CA LYS A 23 -19.05 -5.98 -11.57
C LYS A 23 -20.54 -5.76 -11.62
N VAL A 24 -21.24 -6.48 -12.48
CA VAL A 24 -22.67 -6.30 -12.67
C VAL A 24 -23.40 -7.62 -12.55
N TYR A 25 -24.26 -7.73 -11.54
CA TYR A 25 -25.25 -8.80 -11.47
C TYR A 25 -26.43 -8.38 -12.34
N VAL A 26 -26.82 -9.20 -13.29
CA VAL A 26 -27.82 -8.85 -14.31
C VAL A 26 -28.90 -9.92 -14.37
N LYS A 27 -30.14 -9.48 -14.60
CA LYS A 27 -31.29 -10.33 -14.87
C LYS A 27 -31.96 -9.89 -16.17
N GLY A 28 -32.33 -10.86 -17.01
CA GLY A 28 -32.99 -10.61 -18.28
C GLY A 28 -32.92 -11.80 -19.23
N ASP A 29 -33.20 -11.59 -20.51
CA ASP A 29 -32.89 -12.55 -21.56
C ASP A 29 -31.41 -12.46 -21.93
N LEU A 30 -30.54 -13.12 -21.16
CA LEU A 30 -29.09 -12.94 -21.28
C LEU A 30 -28.50 -13.63 -22.51
N ASN A 31 -29.19 -14.63 -23.06
CA ASN A 31 -28.73 -15.37 -24.24
C ASN A 31 -28.84 -14.57 -25.55
N SER A 32 -29.63 -13.49 -25.54
CA SER A 32 -29.80 -12.59 -26.69
C SER A 32 -28.83 -11.40 -26.68
N LEU A 33 -28.07 -11.20 -25.60
CA LEU A 33 -27.14 -10.08 -25.47
C LEU A 33 -25.91 -10.26 -26.36
N ASP A 34 -25.55 -9.20 -27.09
CA ASP A 34 -24.26 -9.11 -27.78
C ASP A 34 -23.19 -8.63 -26.80
N VAL A 35 -22.31 -9.54 -26.39
CA VAL A 35 -21.28 -9.28 -25.39
C VAL A 35 -19.89 -9.28 -26.03
N PRO A 36 -19.13 -8.16 -25.96
CA PRO A 36 -17.77 -8.10 -26.44
C PRO A 36 -16.85 -9.11 -25.74
N SER A 37 -15.87 -9.67 -26.45
CA SER A 37 -14.96 -10.70 -25.90
C SER A 37 -14.07 -10.23 -24.73
N ASN A 38 -13.97 -8.91 -24.52
CA ASN A 38 -13.26 -8.29 -23.40
C ASN A 38 -14.13 -8.07 -22.15
N VAL A 39 -15.42 -8.42 -22.20
CA VAL A 39 -16.31 -8.48 -21.05
C VAL A 39 -16.43 -9.94 -20.64
N GLU A 40 -15.99 -10.25 -19.44
CA GLU A 40 -16.09 -11.60 -18.87
C GLU A 40 -17.49 -11.80 -18.32
N THR A 41 -18.13 -12.94 -18.63
CA THR A 41 -19.51 -13.21 -18.24
C THR A 41 -19.68 -14.62 -17.69
N TYR A 42 -20.60 -14.73 -16.74
CA TYR A 42 -21.08 -16.00 -16.18
C TYR A 42 -22.61 -15.94 -16.16
N PHE A 43 -23.23 -16.35 -17.27
CA PHE A 43 -24.68 -16.35 -17.45
C PHE A 43 -25.27 -17.74 -17.21
N THR A 44 -26.44 -17.80 -16.60
CA THR A 44 -27.23 -19.02 -16.44
C THR A 44 -28.70 -18.67 -16.48
N ASP A 45 -29.41 -19.21 -17.48
CA ASP A 45 -30.81 -18.89 -17.76
C ASP A 45 -31.04 -17.37 -17.91
N ASN A 46 -31.72 -16.77 -16.93
CA ASN A 46 -32.10 -15.37 -16.93
C ASN A 46 -31.33 -14.52 -15.93
N VAL A 47 -30.29 -15.06 -15.29
CA VAL A 47 -29.46 -14.35 -14.31
C VAL A 47 -27.97 -14.59 -14.57
N GLY A 48 -27.15 -13.62 -14.20
CA GLY A 48 -25.72 -13.77 -14.40
C GLY A 48 -24.90 -12.64 -13.81
N VAL A 49 -23.59 -12.74 -13.98
CA VAL A 49 -22.65 -11.69 -13.59
C VAL A 49 -21.71 -11.36 -14.76
N MET A 50 -21.39 -10.08 -14.89
CA MET A 50 -20.41 -9.56 -15.84
C MET A 50 -19.28 -8.83 -15.12
N PHE A 51 -18.06 -8.94 -15.65
CA PHE A 51 -16.87 -8.21 -15.21
C PHE A 51 -16.24 -7.53 -16.43
N GLY A 52 -15.96 -6.24 -16.34
CA GLY A 52 -15.40 -5.50 -17.48
C GLY A 52 -15.09 -4.05 -17.16
N ASP A 53 -14.61 -3.32 -18.17
CA ASP A 53 -14.50 -1.86 -18.09
C ASP A 53 -15.86 -1.23 -18.37
N TRP A 54 -16.18 -0.13 -17.67
CA TRP A 54 -17.47 0.54 -17.78
C TRP A 54 -17.82 0.92 -19.22
N VAL A 55 -16.83 1.36 -20.01
CA VAL A 55 -17.04 1.75 -21.42
C VAL A 55 -17.57 0.60 -22.28
N ASP A 56 -17.22 -0.64 -21.94
CA ASP A 56 -17.64 -1.84 -22.66
C ASP A 56 -18.94 -2.43 -22.09
N VAL A 57 -19.18 -2.26 -20.79
CA VAL A 57 -20.37 -2.81 -20.09
C VAL A 57 -21.59 -1.90 -20.21
N GLU A 58 -21.41 -0.57 -20.21
CA GLU A 58 -22.51 0.40 -20.27
C GLU A 58 -23.46 0.19 -21.47
N PRO A 59 -22.97 -0.07 -22.70
CA PRO A 59 -23.85 -0.32 -23.85
C PRO A 59 -24.73 -1.56 -23.66
N ILE A 60 -24.21 -2.63 -23.06
CA ILE A 60 -24.95 -3.89 -22.83
C ILE A 60 -26.13 -3.64 -21.88
N LEU A 61 -25.94 -2.83 -20.84
CA LEU A 61 -26.99 -2.50 -19.86
C LEU A 61 -28.12 -1.63 -20.42
N LYS A 62 -27.96 -1.09 -21.63
CA LYS A 62 -29.01 -0.32 -22.32
C LYS A 62 -29.89 -1.19 -23.23
N ASP A 63 -29.54 -2.47 -23.40
CA ASP A 63 -30.34 -3.41 -24.18
C ASP A 63 -31.68 -3.70 -23.50
N SER A 64 -32.76 -3.79 -24.30
CA SER A 64 -34.11 -4.07 -23.79
C SER A 64 -34.26 -5.46 -23.15
N SER A 65 -33.33 -6.37 -23.44
CA SER A 65 -33.29 -7.73 -22.91
C SER A 65 -32.84 -7.74 -21.45
N VAL A 66 -32.22 -6.66 -20.95
CA VAL A 66 -31.89 -6.47 -19.54
C VAL A 66 -33.11 -5.97 -18.78
N GLU A 67 -33.68 -6.82 -17.92
CA GLU A 67 -34.82 -6.47 -17.07
C GLU A 67 -34.39 -5.64 -15.85
N SER A 68 -33.28 -6.03 -15.21
CA SER A 68 -32.75 -5.35 -14.01
C SER A 68 -31.29 -5.72 -13.77
N TYR A 69 -30.56 -4.88 -13.04
CA TYR A 69 -29.18 -5.16 -12.65
C TYR A 69 -28.78 -4.50 -11.33
N HIS A 70 -27.72 -5.02 -10.71
CA HIS A 70 -27.01 -4.42 -9.60
C HIS A 70 -25.54 -4.23 -10.01
N LEU A 71 -25.06 -2.99 -9.93
CA LEU A 71 -23.70 -2.61 -10.33
C LEU A 71 -22.85 -2.26 -9.11
N GLU A 72 -21.71 -2.93 -9.00
CA GLU A 72 -20.63 -2.60 -8.07
C GLU A 72 -19.48 -1.92 -8.83
N ASN A 73 -18.93 -0.86 -8.26
CA ASN A 73 -17.74 -0.15 -8.76
C ASN A 73 -16.87 0.30 -7.59
N ASP A 74 -15.56 0.08 -7.68
CA ASP A 74 -14.59 0.40 -6.64
C ASP A 74 -13.49 1.38 -7.11
N GLY A 75 -13.52 1.81 -8.38
CA GLY A 75 -12.52 2.73 -8.94
C GLY A 75 -12.92 3.37 -10.27
N ARG A 76 -12.38 4.56 -10.54
CA ARG A 76 -12.61 5.35 -11.77
C ARG A 76 -11.29 5.75 -12.40
N ASN A 77 -11.09 5.41 -13.67
CA ASN A 77 -9.84 5.68 -14.42
C ASN A 77 -8.58 5.21 -13.67
N THR A 78 -8.68 4.08 -12.96
CA THR A 78 -7.56 3.46 -12.25
C THR A 78 -6.61 2.78 -13.23
N GLY A 79 -5.30 2.94 -13.03
CA GLY A 79 -4.26 2.37 -13.91
C GLY A 79 -3.46 1.25 -13.25
N VAL A 80 -2.87 1.55 -12.08
CA VAL A 80 -2.06 0.58 -11.33
C VAL A 80 -2.99 -0.36 -10.55
N ALA A 81 -2.80 -1.68 -10.75
CA ALA A 81 -3.54 -2.71 -10.05
C ALA A 81 -3.22 -2.77 -8.54
N MET A 82 -4.05 -3.49 -7.79
CA MET A 82 -3.72 -3.88 -6.42
C MET A 82 -2.87 -5.15 -6.44
N VAL A 83 -2.03 -5.33 -5.43
CA VAL A 83 -1.18 -6.52 -5.32
C VAL A 83 -2.02 -7.77 -5.04
N ASP A 84 -1.58 -8.92 -5.56
CA ASP A 84 -2.08 -10.20 -5.07
C ASP A 84 -1.51 -10.50 -3.68
N LYS A 85 -2.32 -10.26 -2.63
CA LYS A 85 -1.94 -10.50 -1.23
C LYS A 85 -1.61 -11.97 -0.93
N LYS A 86 -2.15 -12.92 -1.70
CA LYS A 86 -2.00 -14.37 -1.44
C LYS A 86 -0.57 -14.88 -1.66
N LYS A 87 0.29 -14.10 -2.33
CA LYS A 87 1.66 -14.50 -2.66
C LYS A 87 2.67 -14.28 -1.53
N PHE A 88 2.29 -13.54 -0.47
CA PHE A 88 3.21 -13.14 0.59
C PHE A 88 3.13 -14.09 1.79
N ASN A 89 4.29 -14.42 2.35
CA ASN A 89 4.44 -15.10 3.64
C ASN A 89 4.41 -14.06 4.79
N ALA A 90 3.32 -13.29 4.86
CA ALA A 90 3.15 -12.13 5.73
C ALA A 90 1.67 -12.01 6.17
N ARG A 91 1.41 -11.31 7.28
CA ARG A 91 0.04 -11.06 7.75
C ARG A 91 -0.44 -9.72 7.22
N ILE A 92 -1.46 -9.74 6.36
CA ILE A 92 -2.06 -8.54 5.77
C ILE A 92 -3.53 -8.48 6.17
N GLU A 93 -3.87 -7.52 7.02
CA GLU A 93 -5.18 -7.40 7.63
C GLU A 93 -6.24 -6.82 6.65
N PRO A 94 -7.54 -7.09 6.89
CA PRO A 94 -8.63 -6.51 6.12
C PRO A 94 -8.57 -4.99 6.06
N GLY A 95 -8.90 -4.43 4.90
CA GLY A 95 -8.90 -2.98 4.65
C GLY A 95 -7.55 -2.36 4.34
N ALA A 96 -6.43 -3.10 4.42
CA ALA A 96 -5.14 -2.62 3.89
C ALA A 96 -5.22 -2.46 2.36
N ILE A 97 -4.77 -1.31 1.84
CA ILE A 97 -4.76 -0.96 0.41
C ILE A 97 -3.32 -0.95 -0.07
N ILE A 98 -2.97 -1.86 -0.98
CA ILE A 98 -1.59 -2.08 -1.41
C ILE A 98 -1.58 -2.17 -2.93
N ARG A 99 -0.90 -1.21 -3.57
CA ARG A 99 -0.68 -1.24 -5.02
C ARG A 99 0.26 -2.38 -5.42
N ASP A 100 0.19 -2.78 -6.68
CA ASP A 100 1.13 -3.73 -7.26
C ASP A 100 2.57 -3.17 -7.27
N GLN A 101 3.56 -4.05 -7.49
CA GLN A 101 5.00 -3.76 -7.37
C GLN A 101 5.36 -3.17 -6.00
N VAL A 102 4.95 -3.89 -4.95
CA VAL A 102 5.38 -3.68 -3.57
C VAL A 102 6.05 -4.95 -3.09
N GLU A 103 7.15 -4.80 -2.36
CA GLU A 103 7.84 -5.89 -1.69
C GLU A 103 7.41 -5.96 -0.22
N ILE A 104 7.03 -7.15 0.23
CA ILE A 104 6.68 -7.42 1.63
C ILE A 104 7.48 -8.64 2.07
N GLY A 105 8.39 -8.43 3.04
CA GLY A 105 9.24 -9.46 3.58
C GLY A 105 8.50 -10.47 4.46
N ASP A 106 9.15 -11.61 4.72
CA ASP A 106 8.62 -12.66 5.56
C ASP A 106 8.22 -12.14 6.95
N ASN A 107 7.10 -12.63 7.48
CA ASN A 107 6.60 -12.30 8.81
C ASN A 107 6.31 -10.81 9.05
N ALA A 108 6.32 -9.98 8.00
CA ALA A 108 5.84 -8.61 8.10
C ALA A 108 4.34 -8.59 8.43
N VAL A 109 3.89 -7.51 9.05
CA VAL A 109 2.50 -7.29 9.41
C VAL A 109 2.03 -5.97 8.82
N VAL A 110 0.98 -6.02 8.00
CA VAL A 110 0.29 -4.83 7.49
C VAL A 110 -1.08 -4.75 8.13
N MET A 111 -1.26 -3.77 9.01
CA MET A 111 -2.48 -3.60 9.80
C MET A 111 -3.61 -2.91 9.01
N MET A 112 -4.82 -2.94 9.58
CA MET A 112 -6.04 -2.44 8.96
C MET A 112 -5.91 -0.98 8.51
N GLY A 113 -6.35 -0.71 7.29
CA GLY A 113 -6.40 0.64 6.71
C GLY A 113 -5.05 1.24 6.33
N ALA A 114 -3.94 0.52 6.49
CA ALA A 114 -2.65 0.97 5.97
C ALA A 114 -2.71 1.14 4.43
N VAL A 115 -2.04 2.17 3.92
CA VAL A 115 -2.00 2.49 2.48
C VAL A 115 -0.56 2.44 2.00
N ILE A 116 -0.26 1.48 1.12
CA ILE A 116 1.10 1.23 0.63
C ILE A 116 1.13 1.45 -0.88
N ASN A 117 1.91 2.45 -1.31
CA ASN A 117 2.00 2.85 -2.70
C ASN A 117 3.06 2.05 -3.46
N ILE A 118 2.98 2.10 -4.79
CA ILE A 118 3.87 1.38 -5.70
C ILE A 118 5.35 1.67 -5.43
N GLY A 119 6.18 0.64 -5.49
CA GLY A 119 7.61 0.71 -5.25
C GLY A 119 8.01 0.62 -3.78
N ALA A 120 7.06 0.65 -2.84
CA ALA A 120 7.40 0.53 -1.43
C ALA A 120 7.98 -0.86 -1.11
N GLU A 121 8.91 -0.89 -0.17
CA GLU A 121 9.58 -2.11 0.28
C GLU A 121 9.46 -2.21 1.80
N ILE A 122 8.95 -3.34 2.30
CA ILE A 122 8.77 -3.60 3.73
C ILE A 122 9.63 -4.81 4.10
N GLY A 123 10.58 -4.59 5.00
CA GLY A 123 11.48 -5.63 5.46
C GLY A 123 10.80 -6.71 6.32
N GLU A 124 11.53 -7.81 6.49
CA GLU A 124 11.15 -8.95 7.31
C GLU A 124 10.79 -8.53 8.75
N GLY A 125 9.71 -9.09 9.29
CA GLY A 125 9.27 -8.82 10.66
C GLY A 125 8.88 -7.36 10.94
N SER A 126 8.77 -6.50 9.92
CA SER A 126 8.34 -5.11 10.13
C SER A 126 6.83 -4.99 10.24
N MET A 127 6.36 -4.10 11.11
CA MET A 127 4.93 -3.79 11.26
C MET A 127 4.62 -2.42 10.67
N ILE A 128 3.68 -2.39 9.74
CA ILE A 128 3.02 -1.19 9.24
C ILE A 128 1.68 -1.09 9.95
N ASP A 129 1.61 -0.22 10.95
CA ASP A 129 0.47 -0.14 11.85
C ASP A 129 -0.73 0.59 11.22
N MET A 130 -1.86 0.58 11.92
CA MET A 130 -3.17 0.97 11.39
C MET A 130 -3.14 2.36 10.74
N GLY A 131 -3.64 2.45 9.51
CA GLY A 131 -3.74 3.72 8.78
C GLY A 131 -2.41 4.38 8.41
N ALA A 132 -1.26 3.73 8.63
CA ALA A 132 0.02 4.26 8.18
C ALA A 132 0.08 4.33 6.65
N VAL A 133 0.79 5.32 6.13
CA VAL A 133 0.92 5.59 4.69
C VAL A 133 2.38 5.47 4.27
N LEU A 134 2.67 4.53 3.39
CA LEU A 134 3.95 4.39 2.71
C LEU A 134 3.82 4.98 1.31
N GLY A 135 4.44 6.14 1.11
CA GLY A 135 4.54 6.79 -0.19
C GLY A 135 5.33 5.97 -1.20
N GLY A 136 5.28 6.38 -2.47
CA GLY A 136 5.93 5.64 -3.54
C GLY A 136 7.43 5.48 -3.29
N ARG A 137 7.95 4.27 -3.48
CA ARG A 137 9.36 3.89 -3.23
C ARG A 137 9.84 3.98 -1.77
N ALA A 138 8.98 4.24 -0.78
CA ALA A 138 9.41 4.25 0.62
C ALA A 138 9.98 2.88 1.04
N ILE A 139 11.15 2.87 1.68
CA ILE A 139 11.85 1.65 2.07
C ILE A 139 11.84 1.55 3.60
N VAL A 140 11.35 0.42 4.10
CA VAL A 140 11.38 0.06 5.51
C VAL A 140 12.25 -1.17 5.70
N GLY A 141 13.23 -1.08 6.59
CA GLY A 141 14.14 -2.15 6.96
C GLY A 141 13.45 -3.29 7.70
N LYS A 142 14.24 -4.16 8.29
CA LYS A 142 13.76 -5.29 9.10
C LYS A 142 13.37 -4.86 10.50
N ASN A 143 12.47 -5.61 11.12
CA ASN A 143 12.10 -5.46 12.53
C ASN A 143 11.75 -4.02 12.92
N CYS A 144 11.08 -3.29 12.03
CA CYS A 144 10.64 -1.92 12.29
C CYS A 144 9.21 -1.90 12.85
N HIS A 145 8.85 -0.81 13.53
CA HIS A 145 7.45 -0.49 13.86
C HIS A 145 7.11 0.90 13.32
N ILE A 146 6.29 0.95 12.28
CA ILE A 146 5.78 2.19 11.69
C ILE A 146 4.42 2.47 12.32
N GLY A 147 4.38 3.35 13.32
CA GLY A 147 3.22 3.56 14.17
C GLY A 147 2.00 4.10 13.43
N ALA A 148 0.83 3.91 14.03
CA ALA A 148 -0.46 4.21 13.40
C ALA A 148 -0.53 5.64 12.84
N GLY A 149 -1.08 5.78 11.63
CA GLY A 149 -1.22 7.07 10.94
C GLY A 149 0.09 7.77 10.53
N THR A 150 1.25 7.13 10.71
CA THR A 150 2.53 7.68 10.24
C THR A 150 2.54 7.82 8.72
N VAL A 151 3.14 8.89 8.20
CA VAL A 151 3.33 9.10 6.76
C VAL A 151 4.83 9.09 6.42
N LEU A 152 5.23 8.12 5.59
CA LEU A 152 6.53 8.14 4.92
C LEU A 152 6.32 8.77 3.54
N ALA A 153 6.93 9.93 3.30
CA ALA A 153 6.75 10.66 2.06
C ALA A 153 7.19 9.84 0.83
N GLY A 154 6.47 9.99 -0.28
CA GLY A 154 6.70 9.23 -1.50
C GLY A 154 7.59 9.97 -2.49
N VAL A 155 8.46 9.25 -3.17
CA VAL A 155 9.34 9.78 -4.22
C VAL A 155 9.31 8.84 -5.41
N VAL A 156 8.36 9.03 -6.32
CA VAL A 156 8.31 8.28 -7.59
C VAL A 156 9.19 8.96 -8.64
N GLU A 157 9.15 10.29 -8.70
CA GLU A 157 9.89 11.11 -9.65
C GLU A 157 10.70 12.21 -8.94
N PRO A 158 11.91 12.54 -9.43
CA PRO A 158 12.64 11.86 -10.50
C PRO A 158 13.21 10.49 -10.04
N PRO A 159 13.49 9.54 -10.95
CA PRO A 159 14.00 8.22 -10.58
C PRO A 159 15.35 8.26 -9.84
N SER A 160 16.14 9.31 -10.08
CA SER A 160 17.41 9.55 -9.39
C SER A 160 17.25 10.03 -7.94
N ALA A 161 16.07 10.50 -7.55
CA ALA A 161 15.82 10.95 -6.19
C ALA A 161 15.77 9.75 -5.24
N GLN A 162 16.41 9.93 -4.08
CA GLN A 162 16.36 8.96 -3.00
C GLN A 162 14.97 8.98 -2.36
N PRO A 163 14.34 7.82 -2.13
CA PRO A 163 13.11 7.75 -1.36
C PRO A 163 13.40 7.92 0.13
N VAL A 164 12.34 7.93 0.94
CA VAL A 164 12.47 7.73 2.39
C VAL A 164 13.07 6.35 2.65
N VAL A 165 14.07 6.30 3.53
CA VAL A 165 14.69 5.04 3.96
C VAL A 165 14.65 4.94 5.48
N ILE A 166 13.93 3.94 5.98
CA ILE A 166 13.91 3.56 7.38
C ILE A 166 14.81 2.33 7.50
N GLU A 167 15.89 2.43 8.26
CA GLU A 167 16.80 1.30 8.48
C GLU A 167 16.26 0.31 9.51
N ASP A 168 16.97 -0.80 9.71
CA ASP A 168 16.53 -1.89 10.59
C ASP A 168 16.29 -1.41 12.04
N ASP A 169 15.42 -2.11 12.76
CA ASP A 169 15.16 -1.92 14.20
C ASP A 169 14.61 -0.53 14.56
N VAL A 170 14.11 0.25 13.59
CA VAL A 170 13.57 1.60 13.84
C VAL A 170 12.14 1.55 14.37
N LEU A 171 11.87 2.41 15.35
CA LEU A 171 10.53 2.65 15.89
C LEU A 171 10.06 4.06 15.55
N ILE A 172 8.89 4.17 14.93
CA ILE A 172 8.26 5.45 14.63
C ILE A 172 6.92 5.52 15.36
N GLY A 173 6.77 6.53 16.21
CA GLY A 173 5.54 6.79 16.93
C GLY A 173 4.41 7.25 16.03
N ALA A 174 3.18 7.09 16.51
CA ALA A 174 1.97 7.41 15.76
C ALA A 174 1.95 8.84 15.20
N ASN A 175 1.33 9.01 14.02
CA ASN A 175 1.15 10.28 13.31
C ASN A 175 2.45 11.08 13.08
N ALA A 176 3.61 10.42 13.04
CA ALA A 176 4.84 11.07 12.60
C ALA A 176 4.84 11.24 11.08
N VAL A 177 5.67 12.17 10.59
CA VAL A 177 5.89 12.39 9.17
C VAL A 177 7.39 12.36 8.89
N VAL A 178 7.83 11.57 7.91
CA VAL A 178 9.21 11.55 7.42
C VAL A 178 9.23 12.12 6.00
N LEU A 179 9.93 13.23 5.81
CA LEU A 179 9.98 13.93 4.53
C LEU A 179 10.81 13.21 3.47
N GLU A 180 10.61 13.58 2.21
CA GLU A 180 11.23 12.97 1.04
C GLU A 180 12.76 12.91 1.15
N GLY A 181 13.34 11.76 0.79
CA GLY A 181 14.79 11.55 0.77
C GLY A 181 15.47 11.42 2.13
N VAL A 182 14.72 11.54 3.24
CA VAL A 182 15.26 11.38 4.60
C VAL A 182 15.58 9.91 4.89
N ARG A 183 16.73 9.69 5.52
CA ARG A 183 17.14 8.42 6.11
C ARG A 183 16.99 8.42 7.62
N VAL A 184 16.27 7.45 8.17
CA VAL A 184 16.21 7.19 9.62
C VAL A 184 17.13 6.03 9.94
N GLY A 185 18.24 6.34 10.62
CA GLY A 185 19.31 5.38 10.90
C GLY A 185 18.89 4.24 11.82
N LYS A 186 19.59 3.11 11.70
CA LYS A 186 19.33 1.87 12.43
C LYS A 186 19.03 2.09 13.92
N GLY A 187 17.99 1.44 14.43
CA GLY A 187 17.66 1.44 15.85
C GLY A 187 17.21 2.80 16.42
N ALA A 188 16.99 3.81 15.57
CA ALA A 188 16.51 5.11 16.01
C ALA A 188 15.04 5.06 16.44
N VAL A 189 14.65 6.03 17.29
CA VAL A 189 13.26 6.19 17.74
C VAL A 189 12.77 7.58 17.35
N VAL A 190 11.69 7.62 16.57
CA VAL A 190 10.99 8.85 16.20
C VAL A 190 9.75 8.98 17.08
N GLY A 191 9.66 10.07 17.85
CA GLY A 191 8.51 10.31 18.72
C GLY A 191 7.20 10.50 17.94
N ALA A 192 6.07 10.19 18.59
CA ALA A 192 4.75 10.42 18.01
C ALA A 192 4.54 11.89 17.64
N GLY A 193 3.93 12.13 16.49
CA GLY A 193 3.70 13.48 15.95
C GLY A 193 4.98 14.21 15.53
N ALA A 194 6.14 13.57 15.46
CA ALA A 194 7.35 14.25 14.98
C ALA A 194 7.30 14.50 13.46
N VAL A 195 7.90 15.59 12.99
CA VAL A 195 8.12 15.86 11.56
C VAL A 195 9.61 15.82 11.29
N VAL A 196 10.08 14.73 10.70
CA VAL A 196 11.49 14.46 10.43
C VAL A 196 11.89 15.10 9.10
N THR A 197 12.68 16.16 9.18
CA THR A 197 13.08 16.98 8.01
C THR A 197 14.52 16.76 7.56
N LYS A 198 15.29 15.95 8.31
CA LYS A 198 16.70 15.64 8.07
C LYS A 198 16.99 14.22 8.53
N ASP A 199 18.09 13.65 8.03
CA ASP A 199 18.56 12.34 8.44
C ASP A 199 18.70 12.23 9.96
N VAL A 200 18.33 11.06 10.48
CA VAL A 200 18.38 10.72 11.90
C VAL A 200 19.54 9.77 12.13
N GLU A 201 20.41 10.12 13.06
CA GLU A 201 21.54 9.27 13.44
C GLU A 201 21.06 7.94 14.05
N PRO A 202 21.75 6.82 13.78
CA PRO A 202 21.45 5.53 14.40
C PRO A 202 21.39 5.61 15.93
N TYR A 203 20.49 4.84 16.54
CA TYR A 203 20.32 4.73 18.00
C TYR A 203 20.09 6.08 18.70
N THR A 204 19.47 7.04 18.02
CA THR A 204 19.05 8.31 18.63
C THR A 204 17.54 8.42 18.72
N VAL A 205 17.08 9.21 19.69
CA VAL A 205 15.67 9.57 19.84
C VAL A 205 15.48 10.98 19.31
N VAL A 206 14.55 11.16 18.37
CA VAL A 206 14.17 12.47 17.82
C VAL A 206 12.69 12.77 18.09
N MET A 207 12.38 14.03 18.42
CA MET A 207 11.01 14.48 18.67
C MET A 207 10.77 15.91 18.19
N GLY A 208 9.51 16.27 17.98
CA GLY A 208 9.07 17.63 17.67
C GLY A 208 8.87 17.93 16.18
N MET A 209 8.51 19.18 15.88
CA MET A 209 8.31 19.71 14.53
C MET A 209 9.07 21.04 14.35
N PRO A 210 10.22 21.07 13.66
CA PRO A 210 10.93 19.93 13.10
C PRO A 210 11.53 19.03 14.19
N ALA A 211 11.70 17.75 13.88
CA ALA A 211 12.26 16.77 14.80
C ALA A 211 13.73 17.11 15.13
N LYS A 212 14.09 17.02 16.41
CA LYS A 212 15.45 17.23 16.91
C LYS A 212 15.85 16.08 17.81
N LYS A 213 17.14 15.74 17.82
CA LYS A 213 17.71 14.79 18.78
C LYS A 213 17.42 15.29 20.20
N VAL A 214 16.85 14.41 21.01
CA VAL A 214 16.55 14.67 22.42
C VAL A 214 17.44 13.87 23.35
N LYS A 215 17.81 12.65 22.97
CA LYS A 215 18.67 11.72 23.73
C LYS A 215 19.12 10.55 22.87
N ASP A 216 20.02 9.74 23.41
CA ASP A 216 20.40 8.45 22.83
C ASP A 216 19.43 7.35 23.29
N VAL A 217 19.27 6.30 22.48
CA VAL A 217 18.36 5.18 22.79
C VAL A 217 18.79 4.41 24.04
N SER A 218 20.09 4.37 24.36
CA SER A 218 20.62 3.81 25.61
C SER A 218 20.10 4.50 26.88
N GLN A 219 19.44 5.65 26.73
CA GLN A 219 18.80 6.43 27.81
C GLN A 219 17.27 6.26 27.80
N VAL A 220 16.76 5.26 27.07
CA VAL A 220 15.36 4.84 27.05
C VAL A 220 15.25 3.54 27.84
N ASP A 221 14.14 3.38 28.55
CA ASP A 221 13.79 2.13 29.22
C ASP A 221 13.48 1.07 28.15
N ASP A 222 14.17 -0.08 28.20
CA ASP A 222 14.07 -1.16 27.19
C ASP A 222 12.62 -1.58 26.93
N SER A 223 11.75 -1.52 27.95
CA SER A 223 10.33 -1.85 27.83
C SER A 223 9.55 -0.94 26.85
N LYS A 224 10.09 0.24 26.53
CA LYS A 224 9.47 1.21 25.60
C LYS A 224 9.94 1.05 24.16
N THR A 225 10.97 0.23 23.94
CA THR A 225 11.53 -0.08 22.62
C THR A 225 11.41 -1.55 22.26
N GLU A 226 10.81 -2.36 23.13
CA GLU A 226 10.63 -3.79 22.92
C GLU A 226 9.68 -4.07 21.74
N ILE A 227 10.15 -4.93 20.84
CA ILE A 227 9.37 -5.47 19.73
C ILE A 227 8.90 -6.86 20.11
N VAL A 228 7.58 -7.03 20.23
CA VAL A 228 6.98 -8.33 20.57
C VAL A 228 6.89 -9.19 19.31
N ASP A 229 7.80 -10.15 19.17
CA ASP A 229 7.89 -11.08 18.03
C ASP A 229 6.63 -11.95 17.87
N ASP A 230 5.93 -12.26 18.96
CA ASP A 230 4.71 -13.06 18.94
C ASP A 230 3.60 -12.42 18.08
N LEU A 231 3.59 -11.10 17.94
CA LEU A 231 2.62 -10.39 17.08
C LEU A 231 2.92 -10.57 15.59
N ARG A 232 4.06 -11.16 15.22
CA ARG A 232 4.54 -11.31 13.84
C ARG A 232 4.57 -12.78 13.37
N LYS A 233 4.14 -13.70 14.24
CA LYS A 233 3.92 -15.10 13.90
C LYS A 233 2.69 -15.23 12.99
N LEU A 234 2.79 -16.10 11.99
CA LEU A 234 1.71 -16.41 11.03
C LEU A 234 0.76 -17.47 11.59
#